data_AF-A0A554K500-F1
#
_entry.id   AF-A0A554K500-F1
#
_cell.length_a   1.000
_cell.length_b   1.000
_cell.length_c   1.000
_cell.angle_alpha   90.00
_cell.angle_beta   90.00
_cell.angle_gamma   90.00
#
_symmetry.space_group_name_H-M   'P 1'
#
loop_
_entity.id
_entity.type
_entity.pdbx_description
1 polymer ?
#
loop_
_entity_poly.entity_id
_entity_poly.type
_entity_poly.pdbx_seq_one_letter_code
_entity_poly.pdbx_strand_id
1 'polypeptide(L)'
;MVLGRKQVYLIVAGAAVILALLAVAGFLFWRNPTGPSVVEPFSGPEESEGSTYGTLPETKSLTNPLENTPELNPIDKANPFKDVYKNPFE
;
A
#
# COMPACT_ATOMS: atom_id res chain seq x y z
N MET A 1 12.58 41.78 40.25
CA MET A 1 11.16 41.46 40.39
C MET A 1 11.05 40.04 40.92
N VAL A 2 10.68 39.85 42.18
CA VAL A 2 10.47 38.50 42.74
C VAL A 2 9.05 38.09 42.37
N LEU A 3 8.92 37.09 41.52
CA LEU A 3 7.63 36.56 41.08
C LEU A 3 6.88 35.98 42.28
N GLY A 4 5.64 36.40 42.50
CA GLY A 4 4.84 35.91 43.63
C GLY A 4 4.55 34.42 43.49
N ARG A 5 4.52 33.67 44.60
CA ARG A 5 4.30 32.20 44.60
C ARG A 5 3.11 31.77 43.73
N LYS A 6 2.00 32.51 43.77
CA LYS A 6 0.81 32.26 42.93
C LYS A 6 1.08 32.40 41.42
N GLN A 7 1.90 33.38 41.03
CA GLN A 7 2.30 33.57 39.63
C GLN A 7 3.23 32.44 39.18
N VAL A 8 4.13 31.96 40.05
CA VAL A 8 4.97 30.79 39.76
C VAL A 8 4.11 29.56 39.51
N TYR A 9 3.10 29.30 40.34
CA TYR A 9 2.18 28.16 40.11
C TYR A 9 1.42 28.26 38.79
N LEU A 10 0.94 29.45 38.41
CA LEU A 10 0.24 29.63 37.13
C LEU A 10 1.17 29.38 35.94
N ILE A 11 2.42 29.82 36.01
CA ILE A 11 3.42 29.61 34.96
C ILE A 11 3.78 28.13 34.85
N VAL A 12 4.02 27.46 35.99
CA VAL A 12 4.35 26.02 36.02
C VAL A 12 3.17 25.19 35.52
N ALA A 13 1.94 25.51 35.93
CA ALA A 13 0.75 24.84 35.44
C ALA A 13 0.56 25.03 33.93
N GLY A 14 0.73 26.26 33.42
CA GLY A 14 0.69 26.54 31.98
C GLY A 14 1.76 25.77 31.20
N ALA A 15 3.00 25.76 31.70
CA ALA A 15 4.10 25.02 31.08
C ALA A 15 3.85 23.51 31.06
N ALA A 16 3.28 22.96 32.14
CA ALA A 16 2.93 21.54 32.22
C ALA A 16 1.84 21.15 31.20
N VAL A 17 0.83 22.00 31.00
CA VAL A 17 -0.21 21.77 29.98
C VAL A 17 0.38 21.79 28.57
N ILE A 18 1.28 22.75 28.28
CA ILE A 18 1.95 22.84 26.98
C ILE A 18 2.81 21.59 26.73
N LEU A 19 3.59 21.15 27.73
CA LEU A 19 4.39 19.92 27.63
C LEU A 19 3.52 18.68 27.41
N ALA A 20 2.38 18.57 28.09
CA ALA A 20 1.45 17.47 27.90
C ALA A 20 0.87 17.45 26.47
N LEU A 21 0.50 18.61 25.92
CA LEU A 21 -0.01 18.73 24.55
C LEU A 21 1.06 18.33 23.52
N LEU A 22 2.32 18.75 23.71
CA LEU A 22 3.43 18.37 22.84
C LEU A 22 3.72 16.87 22.90
N ALA A 23 3.65 16.26 24.08
CA ALA A 23 3.84 14.82 24.24
C ALA A 23 2.73 14.02 23.52
N VAL A 24 1.47 14.45 23.65
CA VAL A 24 0.34 13.82 22.95
C VAL A 24 0.45 14.00 21.43
N ALA A 25 0.76 15.21 20.96
CA ALA A 25 0.94 15.48 19.54
C ALA A 25 2.10 14.67 18.94
N GLY A 26 3.25 14.61 19.64
CA GLY A 26 4.40 13.80 19.23
C GLY A 26 4.09 12.29 19.23
N PHE A 27 3.34 11.79 20.22
CA PHE A 27 2.91 10.40 20.25
C PHE A 27 1.95 10.06 19.10
N LEU A 28 0.98 10.92 18.81
CA LEU A 28 0.06 10.73 17.67
C LEU A 28 0.80 10.80 16.33
N PHE A 29 1.77 11.71 16.20
CA PHE A 29 2.62 11.82 15.02
C PHE A 29 3.48 10.57 14.81
N TRP A 30 4.07 10.02 15.88
CA TRP A 30 4.84 8.78 15.79
C TRP A 30 3.93 7.59 15.44
N ARG A 31 2.74 7.51 16.05
CA ARG A 31 1.83 6.37 15.86
C ARG A 31 1.25 6.28 14.45
N ASN A 32 1.22 7.37 13.70
CA ASN A 32 0.85 7.34 12.29
C ASN A 32 2.10 7.15 11.44
N PRO A 33 2.33 5.95 10.85
CA PRO A 33 3.34 5.79 9.80
C PRO A 33 2.84 6.50 8.54
N THR A 34 2.94 7.83 8.53
CA THR A 34 2.75 8.62 7.32
C THR A 34 4.00 8.40 6.47
N GLY A 35 3.98 7.35 5.66
CA GLY A 35 4.74 7.34 4.42
C GLY A 35 4.35 8.58 3.61
N PRO A 36 5.25 9.18 2.82
CA PRO A 36 4.98 10.45 2.17
C PRO A 36 3.88 10.29 1.12
N SER A 37 2.62 10.58 1.49
CA SER A 37 1.60 10.91 0.50
C SER A 37 1.82 12.38 0.13
N VAL A 38 2.64 12.59 -0.89
CA VAL A 38 2.61 13.82 -1.67
C VAL A 38 1.21 13.89 -2.27
N VAL A 39 0.31 14.65 -1.64
CA VAL A 39 -0.98 14.97 -2.22
C VAL A 39 -0.84 16.36 -2.81
N GLU A 40 -0.52 16.41 -4.11
CA GLU A 40 -0.80 17.60 -4.91
C GLU A 40 -2.31 17.88 -4.85
N PRO A 41 -2.74 19.15 -4.80
CA PRO A 41 -4.15 19.48 -4.77
C PRO A 41 -4.74 19.26 -6.18
N PHE A 42 -5.22 18.05 -6.46
CA PHE A 42 -6.04 17.80 -7.63
C PHE A 42 -7.48 18.23 -7.33
N SER A 43 -7.84 19.43 -7.78
CA SER A 43 -9.23 19.89 -7.86
C SER A 43 -9.96 19.09 -8.97
N GLY A 44 -10.65 18.02 -8.57
CA GLY A 44 -11.56 17.21 -9.39
C GLY A 44 -12.91 17.05 -8.68
N PRO A 45 -14.02 16.89 -9.42
CA PRO A 45 -15.35 17.24 -8.96
C PRO A 45 -15.88 16.27 -7.91
N GLU A 46 -16.69 16.82 -7.00
CA GLU A 46 -17.46 16.09 -5.99
C GLU A 46 -18.33 15.01 -6.66
N GLU A 47 -18.10 13.74 -6.30
CA GLU A 47 -19.10 12.69 -6.44
C GLU A 47 -19.24 11.96 -5.11
N SER A 48 -20.19 12.45 -4.32
CA SER A 48 -20.90 11.70 -3.30
C SER A 48 -21.71 10.56 -3.91
N GLU A 49 -21.93 9.51 -3.11
CA GLU A 49 -22.90 8.41 -3.32
C GLU A 49 -22.45 7.27 -4.25
N GLY A 50 -21.86 6.22 -3.67
CA GLY A 50 -21.61 4.98 -4.40
C GLY A 50 -20.76 3.95 -3.68
N SER A 51 -21.26 3.41 -2.56
CA SER A 51 -20.74 2.16 -2.02
C SER A 51 -21.03 1.04 -3.03
N THR A 52 -20.11 0.82 -3.97
CA THR A 52 -20.00 -0.45 -4.67
C THR A 52 -18.78 -1.13 -4.09
N TYR A 53 -19.01 -1.96 -3.08
CA TYR A 53 -18.06 -2.95 -2.61
C TYR A 53 -17.55 -3.69 -3.86
N GLY A 54 -16.30 -3.39 -4.25
CA GLY A 54 -15.75 -3.78 -5.54
C GLY A 54 -15.80 -5.28 -5.70
N THR A 55 -16.72 -5.77 -6.52
CA THR A 55 -16.66 -7.14 -7.04
C THR A 55 -15.34 -7.25 -7.79
N LEU A 56 -14.51 -8.20 -7.38
CA LEU A 56 -13.26 -8.51 -8.07
C LEU A 56 -13.58 -8.69 -9.56
N PRO A 57 -12.78 -8.11 -10.47
CA PRO A 57 -12.96 -8.38 -11.89
C PRO A 57 -12.86 -9.89 -12.10
N GLU A 58 -13.84 -10.49 -12.77
CA GLU A 58 -13.73 -11.88 -13.19
C GLU A 58 -12.48 -11.99 -14.06
N THR A 59 -11.43 -12.64 -13.53
CA THR A 59 -10.23 -12.96 -14.29
C THR A 59 -10.61 -14.03 -15.30
N LYS A 60 -11.17 -13.59 -16.43
CA LYS A 60 -11.23 -14.44 -17.61
C LYS A 60 -9.80 -14.79 -17.96
N SER A 61 -9.57 -16.09 -17.99
CA SER A 61 -8.35 -16.76 -18.44
C SER A 61 -7.35 -17.03 -17.32
N LEU A 62 -7.38 -18.27 -16.86
CA LEU A 62 -6.20 -19.11 -16.60
C LEU A 62 -5.29 -19.12 -17.85
N THR A 63 -4.84 -17.98 -18.35
CA THR A 63 -3.88 -17.96 -19.46
C THR A 63 -2.55 -18.35 -18.83
N ASN A 64 -2.16 -19.61 -18.99
CA ASN A 64 -0.86 -20.06 -18.51
C ASN A 64 0.21 -19.30 -19.32
N PRO A 65 1.04 -18.44 -18.70
CA PRO A 65 2.04 -17.68 -19.42
C PRO A 65 3.09 -18.58 -20.12
N LEU A 66 3.19 -19.86 -19.74
CA LEU A 66 4.00 -20.87 -20.46
C LEU A 66 3.42 -21.28 -21.82
N GLU A 67 2.11 -21.11 -22.08
CA GLU A 67 1.51 -21.52 -23.36
C GLU A 67 2.01 -20.69 -24.55
N ASN A 68 2.48 -19.45 -24.29
CA ASN A 68 2.99 -18.55 -25.33
C ASN A 68 4.52 -18.40 -25.30
N THR A 69 5.25 -19.23 -24.53
CA THR A 69 6.71 -19.17 -24.55
C THR A 69 7.27 -19.84 -25.80
N PRO A 70 8.25 -19.21 -26.50
CA PRO A 70 8.94 -19.88 -27.59
C PRO A 70 9.70 -21.10 -27.04
N GLU A 71 9.73 -22.19 -27.80
CA GLU A 71 10.53 -23.36 -27.45
C GLU A 71 12.01 -22.96 -27.29
N LEU A 72 12.47 -22.97 -26.03
CA LEU A 72 13.84 -22.61 -25.67
C LEU A 72 14.85 -23.67 -26.15
N ASN A 73 14.41 -24.93 -26.30
CA ASN A 73 15.23 -26.04 -26.71
C ASN A 73 14.72 -26.64 -28.05
N PRO A 74 15.45 -26.48 -29.16
CA PRO A 74 15.04 -27.01 -30.46
C PRO A 74 15.24 -28.53 -30.58
N ILE A 75 15.51 -29.26 -29.49
CA ILE A 75 15.51 -30.74 -29.50
C ILE A 75 14.21 -31.28 -30.11
N ASP A 76 13.14 -30.52 -29.94
CA ASP A 76 11.84 -30.84 -30.46
C ASP A 76 11.72 -30.72 -31.98
N LYS A 77 12.50 -29.81 -32.58
CA LYS A 77 12.65 -29.65 -34.04
C LYS A 77 13.79 -30.49 -34.62
N ALA A 78 14.75 -30.88 -33.78
CA ALA A 78 15.92 -31.64 -34.17
C ALA A 78 15.69 -33.16 -34.15
N ASN A 79 14.61 -33.64 -33.55
CA ASN A 79 14.27 -35.06 -33.53
C ASN A 79 13.44 -35.46 -34.77
N PRO A 80 14.01 -36.20 -35.74
CA PRO A 80 13.30 -36.61 -36.94
C PRO A 80 12.28 -37.74 -36.71
N PHE A 81 12.16 -38.29 -35.50
CA PHE A 81 11.25 -39.39 -35.16
C PHE A 81 10.07 -38.98 -34.29
N LYS A 82 9.87 -37.67 -34.11
CA LYS A 82 8.77 -37.08 -33.32
C LYS A 82 7.39 -37.59 -33.70
N ASP A 83 7.14 -37.75 -35.00
CA ASP A 83 5.83 -38.15 -35.52
C ASP A 83 5.64 -39.68 -35.57
N VAL A 84 6.69 -40.45 -35.25
CA VAL A 84 6.68 -41.92 -35.32
C VAL A 84 6.16 -42.54 -34.02
N TYR A 85 6.39 -41.89 -32.88
CA TYR A 85 5.95 -42.39 -31.57
C TYR A 85 4.94 -41.42 -30.96
N LYS A 86 3.67 -41.87 -30.86
CA LYS A 86 2.64 -41.18 -30.10
C LYS A 86 2.41 -41.89 -28.78
N ASN A 87 2.48 -41.12 -27.69
CA ASN A 87 2.25 -41.62 -26.34
C ASN A 87 0.82 -42.20 -26.24
N PRO A 88 0.63 -43.48 -25.86
CA PRO A 88 -0.69 -44.09 -25.80
C PRO A 88 -1.57 -43.60 -24.62
N PHE A 89 -1.03 -42.72 -23.78
CA PHE A 89 -1.73 -42.11 -22.64
C PHE A 89 -2.00 -40.61 -22.81
N GLU A 90 -1.70 -40.05 -24.00
CA GLU A 90 -2.10 -38.70 -24.44
C GLU A 90 -3.35 -38.73 -25.32
#